data_AF-A0A243S611-F1
#
_entry.id   AF-A0A243S611-F1
#
_cell.length_a   1.000
_cell.length_b   1.000
_cell.length_c   1.000
_cell.angle_alpha   90.00
_cell.angle_beta   90.00
_cell.angle_gamma   90.00
#
_symmetry.space_group_name_H-M   'P 1'
#
loop_
_entity.id
_entity.type
_entity.pdbx_description
1 polymer ?
#
loop_
_entity_poly.entity_id
_entity_poly.type
_entity_poly.pdbx_seq_one_letter_code
_entity_poly.pdbx_strand_id
1 'polypeptide(L)'
;MKAMRRVLASAVLALSIGGLVAPAASAAPAPVSGQVAVSAADDLAAARNCRAGDNHDEVAAKFISRCKKGSIRREFPTDRLSRTLGEIFAGKQAGDRDDVKAWKLLNDRRFDK
;
A
#
# COMPACT_ATOMS: atom_id res chain seq x y z
N MET A 1 28.91 17.14 -1.13
CA MET A 1 29.19 17.17 0.33
C MET A 1 27.84 17.15 1.03
N LYS A 2 27.41 16.10 1.74
CA LYS A 2 27.89 15.76 3.09
C LYS A 2 27.47 14.32 3.39
N ALA A 3 28.46 13.48 3.67
CA ALA A 3 28.30 12.14 4.20
C ALA A 3 28.12 12.20 5.72
N MET A 4 27.44 11.21 6.30
CA MET A 4 27.64 10.71 7.67
C MET A 4 26.76 9.46 7.84
N ARG A 5 27.28 8.22 7.86
CA ARG A 5 28.07 7.54 8.92
C ARG A 5 27.26 7.38 10.21
N ARG A 6 27.21 6.27 10.96
CA ARG A 6 27.83 4.93 10.94
C ARG A 6 27.23 4.17 12.15
N VAL A 7 27.04 2.84 12.00
CA VAL A 7 27.42 1.73 12.92
C VAL A 7 26.86 1.69 14.36
N LEU A 8 26.63 0.44 14.82
CA LEU A 8 26.62 -0.13 16.19
C LEU A 8 25.27 -0.80 16.49
N ALA A 9 25.16 -2.00 17.07
CA ALA A 9 26.14 -2.97 17.54
C ALA A 9 25.44 -4.33 17.77
N SER A 10 26.26 -5.37 17.74
CA SER A 10 26.01 -6.75 18.13
C SER A 10 25.23 -6.93 19.44
N ALA A 11 24.41 -7.99 19.51
CA ALA A 11 24.27 -8.77 20.73
C ALA A 11 23.84 -10.20 20.39
N VAL A 12 24.79 -11.11 20.60
CA VAL A 12 24.65 -12.57 20.62
C VAL A 12 23.85 -12.95 21.86
N LEU A 13 22.90 -13.88 21.78
CA LEU A 13 22.50 -14.64 22.96
C LEU A 13 21.99 -16.06 22.66
N ALA A 14 22.74 -17.01 23.23
CA ALA A 14 22.34 -18.29 23.82
C ALA A 14 21.70 -19.38 22.95
N LEU A 15 22.61 -20.29 22.58
CA LEU A 15 22.51 -21.74 22.48
C LEU A 15 21.51 -22.39 23.47
N SER A 16 20.51 -23.11 22.93
CA SER A 16 19.69 -24.08 23.68
C SER A 16 19.81 -25.43 23.00
N ILE A 17 20.59 -26.32 23.60
CA ILE A 17 20.75 -27.73 23.24
C ILE A 17 19.54 -28.51 23.78
N GLY A 18 18.99 -29.42 22.98
CA GLY A 18 18.32 -30.61 23.52
C GLY A 18 16.97 -30.94 22.90
N GLY A 19 16.88 -32.15 22.32
CA GLY A 19 15.59 -32.80 22.07
C GLY A 19 15.48 -33.52 20.73
N LEU A 20 16.26 -34.58 20.53
CA LEU A 20 16.06 -35.53 19.43
C LEU A 20 15.06 -36.59 19.88
N VAL A 21 13.86 -36.60 19.31
CA VAL A 21 12.91 -37.72 19.37
C VAL A 21 12.17 -37.81 18.03
N ALA A 22 12.28 -38.99 17.40
CA ALA A 22 11.70 -39.39 16.12
C ALA A 22 10.28 -40.02 16.31
N PRO A 23 9.71 -40.76 15.35
CA PRO A 23 9.03 -40.28 14.14
C PRO A 23 7.56 -40.78 13.99
N ALA A 24 6.91 -40.31 12.91
CA ALA A 24 5.85 -40.94 12.12
C ALA A 24 4.43 -41.13 12.72
N ALA A 25 3.50 -40.30 12.25
CA ALA A 25 2.15 -40.77 11.92
C ALA A 25 1.57 -39.92 10.77
N SER A 26 1.21 -40.62 9.71
CA SER A 26 0.57 -40.11 8.50
C SER A 26 -0.87 -39.68 8.79
N ALA A 27 -1.23 -38.45 8.44
CA ALA A 27 -2.61 -38.03 8.23
C ALA A 27 -2.64 -36.81 7.28
N ALA A 28 -2.97 -37.04 6.02
CA ALA A 28 -3.45 -36.01 5.10
C ALA A 28 -4.92 -35.67 5.45
N PRO A 29 -5.55 -34.69 4.78
CA PRO A 29 -5.22 -33.27 4.69
C PRO A 29 -6.39 -32.43 5.23
N ALA A 30 -6.13 -31.27 5.86
CA ALA A 30 -7.18 -30.32 6.25
C ALA A 30 -6.95 -28.96 5.58
N PRO A 31 -7.96 -28.38 4.91
CA PRO A 31 -7.85 -27.10 4.23
C PRO A 31 -7.92 -25.99 5.29
N VAL A 32 -6.80 -25.39 5.65
CA VAL A 32 -6.83 -24.12 6.37
C VAL A 32 -6.91 -23.01 5.35
N SER A 33 -8.15 -22.70 5.01
CA SER A 33 -8.61 -21.43 4.49
C SER A 33 -7.68 -20.31 4.95
N GLY A 34 -6.95 -19.73 4.00
CA GLY A 34 -6.25 -18.47 4.17
C GLY A 34 -7.28 -17.39 4.47
N GLN A 35 -7.64 -17.26 5.75
CA GLN A 35 -8.27 -16.06 6.26
C GLN A 35 -7.17 -15.00 6.25
N VAL A 36 -7.08 -14.32 5.11
CA VAL A 36 -6.39 -13.06 4.98
C VAL A 36 -7.06 -12.15 5.99
N ALA A 37 -6.36 -11.78 7.05
CA ALA A 37 -6.74 -10.71 7.95
C ALA A 37 -6.76 -9.40 7.14
N VAL A 38 -7.82 -9.22 6.34
CA VAL A 38 -8.17 -7.91 5.79
C VAL A 38 -8.55 -7.08 7.00
N SER A 39 -7.60 -6.22 7.34
CA SER A 39 -7.58 -5.43 8.56
C SER A 39 -8.81 -4.53 8.58
N ALA A 40 -9.37 -4.27 9.77
CA ALA A 40 -10.47 -3.32 10.00
C ALA A 40 -10.27 -1.91 9.40
N ALA A 41 -9.06 -1.60 8.90
CA ALA A 41 -8.77 -0.43 8.09
C ALA A 41 -9.45 -0.44 6.70
N ASP A 42 -9.68 -1.59 6.08
CA ASP A 42 -10.36 -1.69 4.77
C ASP A 42 -11.87 -1.40 4.91
N ASP A 43 -12.51 -1.78 6.02
CA ASP A 43 -13.92 -1.46 6.29
C ASP A 43 -14.14 0.04 6.55
N LEU A 44 -13.22 0.70 7.27
CA LEU A 44 -13.26 2.17 7.42
C LEU A 44 -12.98 2.88 6.11
N ALA A 45 -12.13 2.30 5.25
CA ALA A 45 -11.90 2.82 3.92
C ALA A 45 -13.23 2.84 3.13
N ALA A 46 -14.03 1.76 3.12
CA ALA A 46 -15.30 1.71 2.39
C ALA A 46 -16.29 2.86 2.74
N ALA A 47 -16.23 3.42 3.95
CA ALA A 47 -17.04 4.57 4.37
C ALA A 47 -16.47 5.94 3.93
N ARG A 48 -15.23 6.01 3.46
CA ARG A 48 -14.59 7.25 2.99
C ARG A 48 -15.18 7.68 1.65
N ASN A 49 -15.46 8.96 1.52
CA ASN A 49 -16.03 9.54 0.31
C ASN A 49 -15.07 9.40 -0.89
N CYS A 50 -15.59 9.43 -2.11
CA CYS A 50 -14.80 9.29 -3.33
C CYS A 50 -14.22 10.60 -3.86
N ARG A 51 -13.92 11.54 -2.97
CA ARG A 51 -13.31 12.82 -3.33
C ARG A 51 -11.82 12.78 -3.00
N ALA A 52 -10.96 12.98 -4.01
CA ALA A 52 -9.52 12.94 -3.83
C ALA A 52 -9.01 13.94 -2.78
N GLY A 53 -9.68 15.10 -2.66
CA GLY A 53 -9.35 16.16 -1.69
C GLY A 53 -9.60 15.81 -0.22
N ASP A 54 -10.40 14.78 0.07
CA ASP A 54 -10.73 14.39 1.45
C ASP A 54 -9.93 13.15 1.91
N ASN A 55 -9.10 12.57 1.03
CA ASN A 55 -8.38 11.32 1.25
C ASN A 55 -6.87 11.49 1.02
N HIS A 56 -6.29 12.60 1.47
CA HIS A 56 -4.89 12.94 1.22
C HIS A 56 -3.89 11.89 1.78
N ASP A 57 -4.24 11.19 2.83
CA ASP A 57 -3.45 10.13 3.46
C ASP A 57 -3.54 8.78 2.71
N GLU A 58 -4.49 8.61 1.78
CA GLU A 58 -4.67 7.37 1.05
C GLU A 58 -3.70 7.25 -0.14
N VAL A 59 -3.22 6.04 -0.39
CA VAL A 59 -2.39 5.72 -1.56
C VAL A 59 -3.25 5.78 -2.82
N ALA A 60 -2.74 6.42 -3.88
CA ALA A 60 -3.46 6.62 -5.13
C ALA A 60 -3.99 5.31 -5.75
N ALA A 61 -3.19 4.23 -5.73
CA ALA A 61 -3.63 2.92 -6.21
C ALA A 61 -4.84 2.37 -5.43
N LYS A 62 -4.90 2.60 -4.11
CA LYS A 62 -6.00 2.15 -3.24
C LYS A 62 -7.25 2.97 -3.49
N PHE A 63 -7.12 4.29 -3.54
CA PHE A 63 -8.20 5.20 -3.89
C PHE A 63 -8.78 4.88 -5.28
N ILE A 64 -7.92 4.67 -6.30
CA ILE A 64 -8.34 4.30 -7.66
C ILE A 64 -9.10 2.98 -7.63
N SER A 65 -8.61 1.96 -6.92
CA SER A 65 -9.27 0.65 -6.86
C SER A 65 -10.69 0.74 -6.28
N ARG A 66 -10.88 1.60 -5.28
CA ARG A 66 -12.16 1.79 -4.58
C ARG A 66 -13.12 2.67 -5.36
N CYS A 67 -12.68 3.87 -5.73
CA CYS A 67 -13.55 4.94 -6.22
C CYS A 67 -13.53 5.14 -7.73
N LYS A 68 -12.54 4.60 -8.45
CA LYS A 68 -12.38 4.84 -9.89
C LYS A 68 -12.43 3.57 -10.72
N LYS A 69 -12.85 3.70 -11.97
CA LYS A 69 -12.78 2.64 -12.98
C LYS A 69 -11.32 2.36 -13.31
N GLY A 70 -10.96 1.09 -13.47
CA GLY A 70 -9.59 0.66 -13.78
C GLY A 70 -9.04 1.24 -15.10
N SER A 71 -9.90 1.75 -15.98
CA SER A 71 -9.51 2.44 -17.23
C SER A 71 -8.60 3.65 -16.97
N ILE A 72 -8.74 4.31 -15.82
CA ILE A 72 -7.88 5.45 -15.44
C ILE A 72 -6.39 5.06 -15.40
N ARG A 73 -6.05 3.80 -15.08
CA ARG A 73 -4.66 3.33 -14.97
C ARG A 73 -3.89 3.38 -16.30
N ARG A 74 -4.58 3.50 -17.44
CA ARG A 74 -3.96 3.67 -18.76
C ARG A 74 -3.44 5.09 -18.98
N GLU A 75 -4.07 6.07 -18.35
CA GLU A 75 -3.75 7.49 -18.51
C GLU A 75 -3.00 8.05 -17.29
N PHE A 76 -3.17 7.40 -16.14
CA PHE A 76 -2.59 7.77 -14.87
C PHE A 76 -1.08 7.48 -14.85
N PRO A 77 -0.24 8.42 -14.40
CA PRO A 77 1.20 8.20 -14.31
C PRO A 77 1.53 7.06 -13.33
N THR A 78 2.18 6.00 -13.82
CA THR A 78 2.46 4.77 -13.05
C THR A 78 3.30 5.05 -11.80
N ASP A 79 4.25 5.98 -11.90
CA ASP A 79 5.15 6.37 -10.79
C ASP A 79 4.42 7.07 -9.63
N ARG A 80 3.17 7.51 -9.87
CA ARG A 80 2.33 8.17 -8.86
C ARG A 80 1.35 7.21 -8.20
N LEU A 81 1.22 5.96 -8.67
CA LEU A 81 0.29 4.98 -8.09
C LEU A 81 0.68 4.55 -6.66
N SER A 82 1.97 4.52 -6.35
CA SER A 82 2.50 4.19 -5.03
C SER A 82 2.52 5.38 -4.07
N ARG A 83 2.29 6.60 -4.55
CA ARG A 83 2.28 7.82 -3.74
C ARG A 83 0.91 8.04 -3.11
N THR A 84 0.91 8.81 -2.03
CA THR A 84 -0.30 9.30 -1.38
C THR A 84 -0.94 10.43 -2.19
N LEU A 85 -2.25 10.62 -2.06
CA LEU A 85 -2.95 11.73 -2.73
C LEU A 85 -2.41 13.09 -2.27
N GLY A 86 -1.99 13.22 -1.02
CA GLY A 86 -1.36 14.43 -0.48
C GLY A 86 -0.02 14.76 -1.14
N GLU A 87 0.82 13.76 -1.41
CA GLU A 87 2.08 13.96 -2.16
C GLU A 87 1.83 14.40 -3.61
N ILE A 88 0.83 13.80 -4.27
CA ILE A 88 0.43 14.19 -5.62
C ILE A 88 -0.13 15.62 -5.61
N PHE A 89 -0.92 15.99 -4.61
CA PHE A 89 -1.41 17.36 -4.47
C PHE A 89 -0.27 18.35 -4.23
N ALA A 90 0.71 18.01 -3.39
CA ALA A 90 1.89 18.83 -3.16
C ALA A 90 2.73 18.98 -4.45
N GLY A 91 2.95 17.90 -5.20
CA GLY A 91 3.64 17.93 -6.49
C GLY A 91 2.91 18.79 -7.53
N LYS A 92 1.56 18.72 -7.54
CA LYS A 92 0.74 19.62 -8.35
C LYS A 92 0.96 21.09 -7.98
N GLN A 93 1.03 21.41 -6.68
CA GLN A 93 1.30 22.79 -6.24
C GLN A 93 2.72 23.24 -6.60
N ALA A 94 3.68 22.32 -6.61
CA ALA A 94 5.05 22.56 -7.09
C ALA A 94 5.15 22.71 -8.61
N GLY A 95 4.08 22.40 -9.36
CA GLY A 95 4.04 22.54 -10.82
C GLY A 95 4.56 21.32 -11.59
N ASP A 96 4.70 20.16 -10.95
CA ASP A 96 5.06 18.92 -11.63
C ASP A 96 3.92 18.49 -12.57
N ARG A 97 4.25 18.30 -13.85
CA ARG A 97 3.26 18.03 -14.91
C ARG A 97 2.53 16.70 -14.71
N ASP A 98 3.22 15.69 -14.20
CA ASP A 98 2.64 14.37 -13.96
C ASP A 98 1.71 14.42 -12.76
N ASP A 99 2.08 15.15 -11.71
CA ASP A 99 1.22 15.35 -10.54
C ASP A 99 -0.02 16.20 -10.86
N VAL A 100 0.12 17.24 -11.68
CA VAL A 100 -1.02 18.00 -12.20
C VAL A 100 -1.97 17.08 -12.97
N LYS A 101 -1.44 16.24 -13.85
CA LYS A 101 -2.23 15.28 -14.64
C LYS A 101 -2.89 14.23 -13.75
N ALA A 102 -2.15 13.64 -12.82
CA ALA A 102 -2.64 12.65 -11.87
C ALA A 102 -3.79 13.22 -11.05
N TRP A 103 -3.61 14.41 -10.48
CA TRP A 103 -4.66 15.09 -9.70
C TRP A 103 -5.91 15.39 -10.53
N LYS A 104 -5.75 15.79 -11.79
CA LYS A 104 -6.87 16.02 -12.71
C LYS A 104 -7.65 14.74 -12.95
N LEU A 105 -6.96 13.63 -13.26
CA LEU A 105 -7.59 12.32 -13.50
C LEU A 105 -8.33 11.80 -12.25
N LEU A 106 -7.76 12.02 -11.06
CA LEU A 106 -8.40 11.64 -9.79
C LEU A 106 -9.68 12.42 -9.49
N ASN A 107 -9.81 13.65 -9.99
CA ASN A 107 -11.02 14.46 -9.84
C ASN A 107 -11.94 14.38 -11.07
N ASP A 108 -11.53 13.67 -12.12
CA ASP A 108 -12.33 13.49 -13.32
C ASP A 108 -13.47 12.49 -13.04
N ARG A 109 -14.71 12.95 -13.24
CA ARG A 109 -15.93 12.17 -13.03
C ARG A 109 -16.15 11.08 -14.09
N ARG A 110 -15.46 11.17 -15.22
CA ARG A 110 -15.53 10.15 -16.29
C ARG A 110 -15.04 8.78 -15.83
N PHE A 111 -14.19 8.75 -14.80
CA PHE A 111 -13.66 7.54 -14.23
C PHE A 111 -14.33 7.16 -12.90
N ASP A 112 -15.37 7.87 -12.44
CA ASP A 112 -16.11 7.47 -11.23
C ASP A 112 -16.80 6.13 -11.45
N LYS A 113 -16.90 5.29 -10.40
CA LYS A 113 -17.58 4.00 -10.47
C LYS A 113 -19.09 4.13 -10.43
#